data_AF-A0A7Y6YHP0-F1
#
_entry.id   AF-A0A7Y6YHP0-F1
#
_cell.length_a   1.000
_cell.length_b   1.000
_cell.length_c   1.000
_cell.angle_alpha   90.00
_cell.angle_beta   90.00
_cell.angle_gamma   90.00
#
_symmetry.space_group_name_H-M   'P 1'
#
loop_
_entity.id
_entity.type
_entity.pdbx_description
1 polymer ?
#
loop_
_entity_poly.entity_id
_entity_poly.type
_entity_poly.pdbx_seq_one_letter_code
_entity_poly.pdbx_strand_id
1 'polypeptide(L)'
;MTRRFIQISAALLSVAILASCSREEDEPTNEEQMSGRWNLTDIDASGTISVFGQTVPFVTTGATIDPGSYFDFTLEPQEVDYNASATVEVSAGQDFEIPYSQSGQGTWVLKGRDSIIVTEQGETTRYGILGWTDTRMILRSNQSINFGGQQINAQVEAVIER
;
A
#
# COMPACT_ATOMS: atom_id res chain seq x y z
N MET A 1 63.96 -49.18 20.16
CA MET A 1 63.23 -48.94 21.43
C MET A 1 64.07 -47.96 22.23
N THR A 2 63.60 -46.81 22.74
CA THR A 2 62.21 -46.30 22.91
C THR A 2 62.21 -44.76 22.80
N ARG A 3 61.10 -44.15 22.38
CA ARG A 3 60.94 -42.67 22.18
C ARG A 3 60.58 -41.91 23.47
N ARG A 4 60.66 -40.57 23.36
CA ARG A 4 60.04 -39.45 24.13
C ARG A 4 61.03 -38.70 25.03
N PHE A 5 60.85 -37.43 25.38
CA PHE A 5 59.92 -36.38 24.90
C PHE A 5 60.76 -35.36 24.08
N ILE A 6 60.34 -34.16 23.64
CA ILE A 6 59.10 -33.39 23.78
C ILE A 6 58.87 -32.54 22.51
N GLN A 7 57.72 -31.85 22.40
CA GLN A 7 57.52 -30.71 21.50
C GLN A 7 57.13 -29.49 22.33
N ILE A 8 57.79 -28.34 22.12
CA ILE A 8 57.35 -27.06 22.66
C ILE A 8 56.59 -26.33 21.54
N SER A 9 55.27 -26.43 21.56
CA SER A 9 54.39 -25.70 20.64
C SER A 9 54.22 -24.27 21.14
N ALA A 10 54.97 -23.33 20.56
CA ALA A 10 54.74 -21.90 20.78
C ALA A 10 53.50 -21.44 20.00
N ALA A 11 52.37 -21.30 20.70
CA ALA A 11 51.14 -20.78 20.11
C ALA A 11 51.26 -19.26 19.88
N LEU A 12 51.31 -18.82 18.61
CA LEU A 12 51.10 -17.41 18.28
C LEU A 12 49.62 -17.07 18.46
N LEU A 13 49.32 -16.27 19.47
CA LEU A 13 47.99 -15.74 19.73
C LEU A 13 47.76 -14.49 18.87
N SER A 14 47.37 -14.69 17.61
CA SER A 14 47.01 -13.58 16.71
C SER A 14 45.71 -12.94 17.17
N VAL A 15 45.81 -11.76 17.79
CA VAL A 15 44.65 -10.95 18.18
C VAL A 15 43.95 -10.45 16.92
N ALA A 16 42.85 -11.13 16.54
CA ALA A 16 41.95 -10.65 15.52
C ALA A 16 41.23 -9.41 16.07
N ILE A 17 41.63 -8.23 15.58
CA ILE A 17 40.92 -6.99 15.84
C ILE A 17 39.58 -7.11 15.10
N LEU A 18 38.54 -7.50 15.84
CA LEU A 18 37.16 -7.37 15.37
C LEU A 18 36.84 -5.88 15.32
N ALA A 19 37.15 -5.27 14.17
CA ALA A 19 36.56 -4.01 13.77
C ALA A 19 35.06 -4.24 13.61
N SER A 20 34.34 -4.13 14.72
CA SER A 20 32.90 -4.06 14.74
C SER A 20 32.52 -2.71 14.13
N CYS A 21 32.46 -2.69 12.80
CA CYS A 21 31.66 -1.72 12.09
C CYS A 21 30.22 -2.00 12.48
N SER A 22 29.75 -1.37 13.56
CA SER A 22 28.35 -0.99 13.66
C SER A 22 28.07 -0.12 12.45
N ARG A 23 27.52 -0.73 11.39
CA ARG A 23 26.59 0.03 10.55
C ARG A 23 25.51 0.47 11.52
N GLU A 24 25.48 1.77 11.81
CA GLU A 24 24.20 2.42 12.04
C GLU A 24 23.43 2.16 10.74
N GLU A 25 22.50 1.19 10.80
CA GLU A 25 21.49 1.05 9.77
C GLU A 25 20.56 2.23 9.98
N ASP A 26 20.71 3.25 9.13
CA ASP A 26 19.86 4.44 9.16
C ASP A 26 18.38 4.00 9.16
N GLU A 27 17.55 4.62 10.00
CA GLU A 27 16.13 4.27 10.03
C GLU A 27 15.52 4.49 8.64
N PRO A 28 14.78 3.52 8.08
CA PRO A 28 14.26 3.63 6.72
C PRO A 28 13.36 4.86 6.60
N THR A 29 13.56 5.62 5.53
CA THR A 29 12.74 6.81 5.20
C THR A 29 11.27 6.43 5.05
N ASN A 30 10.36 7.41 5.11
CA ASN A 30 8.94 7.11 4.91
C ASN A 30 8.69 6.54 3.50
N GLU A 31 9.44 7.02 2.51
CA GLU A 31 9.42 6.55 1.13
C GLU A 31 9.87 5.08 1.01
N GLU A 32 10.94 4.68 1.71
CA GLU A 32 11.37 3.28 1.78
C GLU A 32 10.36 2.41 2.54
N GLN A 33 9.86 2.88 3.70
CA GLN A 33 8.82 2.17 4.46
C GLN A 33 7.55 1.97 3.63
N MET A 34 7.16 2.93 2.78
CA MET A 34 5.98 2.84 1.92
C MET A 34 6.21 1.98 0.68
N SER A 35 7.45 1.85 0.22
CA SER A 35 7.78 1.11 -1.00
C SER A 35 7.40 -0.38 -0.97
N GLY A 36 7.27 -0.98 -2.15
CA GLY A 36 6.87 -2.36 -2.38
C GLY A 36 5.37 -2.57 -2.56
N ARG A 37 5.00 -3.84 -2.61
CA ARG A 37 3.63 -4.30 -2.90
C ARG A 37 2.77 -4.38 -1.64
N TRP A 38 1.59 -3.78 -1.74
CA TRP A 38 0.51 -3.84 -0.76
C TRP A 38 -0.70 -4.48 -1.44
N ASN A 39 -1.32 -5.46 -0.79
CA ASN A 39 -2.55 -6.08 -1.27
C ASN A 39 -3.74 -5.23 -0.81
N LEU A 40 -4.73 -5.02 -1.69
CA LEU A 40 -6.01 -4.48 -1.26
C LEU A 40 -6.70 -5.51 -0.35
N THR A 41 -7.19 -5.08 0.80
CA THR A 41 -7.83 -5.97 1.80
C THR A 41 -9.24 -5.55 2.17
N ASP A 42 -9.53 -4.25 2.07
CA ASP A 42 -10.86 -3.69 2.32
C ASP A 42 -11.05 -2.42 1.48
N ILE A 43 -12.30 -2.08 1.16
CA ILE A 43 -12.63 -0.85 0.44
C ILE A 43 -14.01 -0.32 0.85
N ASP A 44 -14.01 0.87 1.44
CA ASP A 44 -15.21 1.63 1.74
C ASP A 44 -15.45 2.72 0.69
N ALA A 45 -16.71 2.98 0.37
CA ALA A 45 -17.14 4.06 -0.48
C ALA A 45 -18.36 4.78 0.11
N SER A 46 -18.41 6.10 -0.04
CA SER A 46 -19.58 6.90 0.34
C SER A 46 -19.79 8.07 -0.60
N GLY A 47 -21.04 8.51 -0.74
CA GLY A 47 -21.39 9.60 -1.64
C GLY A 47 -22.90 9.74 -1.81
N THR A 48 -23.32 10.21 -2.99
CA THR A 48 -24.74 10.32 -3.35
C THR A 48 -25.01 9.76 -4.75
N ILE A 49 -26.14 9.07 -4.88
CA ILE A 49 -26.64 8.49 -6.15
C ILE A 49 -28.03 9.04 -6.48
N SER A 50 -28.48 8.86 -7.72
CA SER A 50 -29.85 9.20 -8.13
C SER A 50 -30.67 7.93 -8.30
N VAL A 51 -31.71 7.77 -7.48
CA VAL A 51 -32.60 6.61 -7.52
C VAL A 51 -34.03 7.11 -7.69
N PHE A 52 -34.70 6.67 -8.77
CA PHE A 52 -36.03 7.14 -9.17
C PHE A 52 -36.20 8.68 -9.22
N GLY A 53 -35.13 9.40 -9.57
CA GLY A 53 -35.12 10.87 -9.64
C GLY A 53 -34.93 11.57 -8.28
N GLN A 54 -34.66 10.84 -7.21
CA GLN A 54 -34.29 11.38 -5.90
C GLN A 54 -32.80 11.15 -5.64
N THR A 55 -32.11 12.18 -5.14
CA THR A 55 -30.74 12.05 -4.68
C THR A 55 -30.72 11.43 -3.29
N VAL A 56 -30.14 10.25 -3.15
CA VAL A 56 -30.01 9.54 -1.87
C VAL A 56 -28.53 9.37 -1.51
N PRO A 57 -28.15 9.52 -0.23
CA PRO A 57 -26.83 9.17 0.23
C PRO A 57 -26.65 7.64 0.17
N PHE A 58 -25.42 7.20 -0.02
CA PHE A 58 -25.06 5.79 0.07
C PHE A 58 -23.79 5.62 0.90
N VAL A 59 -23.67 4.45 1.51
CA VAL A 59 -22.45 3.96 2.17
C VAL A 59 -22.25 2.50 1.81
N THR A 60 -21.00 2.07 1.72
CA THR A 60 -20.62 0.66 1.68
C THR A 60 -21.11 -0.03 2.96
N THR A 61 -21.61 -1.27 2.80
CA THR A 61 -21.96 -2.18 3.90
C THR A 61 -21.01 -3.37 4.00
N GLY A 62 -20.25 -3.63 2.93
CA GLY A 62 -19.19 -4.62 2.87
C GLY A 62 -18.52 -4.61 1.48
N ALA A 63 -17.37 -5.25 1.35
CA ALA A 63 -16.71 -5.45 0.07
C ALA A 63 -16.08 -6.84 -0.02
N THR A 64 -16.17 -7.45 -1.21
CA THR A 64 -15.42 -8.63 -1.57
C THR A 64 -14.30 -8.22 -2.52
N ILE A 65 -13.05 -8.25 -2.05
CA ILE A 65 -11.89 -7.90 -2.86
C ILE A 65 -11.55 -9.03 -3.84
N ASP A 66 -11.30 -8.68 -5.10
CA ASP A 66 -10.92 -9.67 -6.10
C ASP A 66 -9.48 -10.17 -5.88
N PRO A 67 -9.23 -11.49 -5.99
CA PRO A 67 -7.90 -12.07 -5.79
C PRO A 67 -6.83 -11.43 -6.67
N GLY A 68 -5.73 -11.00 -6.04
CA GLY A 68 -4.61 -10.38 -6.71
C GLY A 68 -4.68 -8.86 -6.82
N SER A 69 -5.68 -8.20 -6.22
CA SER A 69 -5.76 -6.73 -6.15
C SER A 69 -4.65 -6.12 -5.28
N TYR A 70 -4.00 -5.04 -5.75
CA TYR A 70 -2.77 -4.48 -5.18
C TYR A 70 -2.49 -3.03 -5.57
N PHE A 71 -1.54 -2.44 -4.84
CA PHE A 71 -0.76 -1.26 -5.18
C PHE A 71 0.72 -1.60 -4.99
N ASP A 72 1.58 -1.28 -5.95
CA ASP A 72 3.03 -1.54 -5.89
C ASP A 72 3.79 -0.22 -6.08
N PHE A 73 4.50 0.23 -5.04
CA PHE A 73 5.22 1.51 -5.03
C PHE A 73 6.73 1.26 -5.16
N THR A 74 7.29 1.42 -6.36
CA THR A 74 8.74 1.35 -6.60
C THR A 74 9.39 2.68 -6.25
N LEU A 75 10.57 2.66 -5.59
CA LEU A 75 11.28 3.88 -5.17
C LEU A 75 12.25 4.43 -6.24
N GLU A 76 12.92 3.55 -6.98
CA GLU A 76 13.93 3.92 -7.98
C GLU A 76 13.69 3.17 -9.31
N PRO A 77 13.04 3.79 -10.31
CA PRO A 77 12.36 5.10 -10.27
C PRO A 77 11.11 5.13 -9.38
N GLN A 78 10.64 6.33 -9.03
CA GLN A 78 9.39 6.54 -8.27
C GLN A 78 8.14 6.25 -9.12
N GLU A 79 7.90 4.97 -9.35
CA GLU A 79 6.79 4.43 -10.17
C GLU A 79 5.77 3.69 -9.30
N VAL A 80 4.50 3.79 -9.68
CA VAL A 80 3.40 3.03 -9.08
C VAL A 80 2.70 2.23 -10.17
N ASP A 81 2.40 0.98 -9.85
CA ASP A 81 1.53 0.09 -10.63
C ASP A 81 0.43 -0.43 -9.70
N TYR A 82 -0.83 -0.42 -10.14
CA TYR A 82 -1.93 -0.85 -9.29
C TYR A 82 -3.07 -1.48 -10.07
N ASN A 83 -3.75 -2.41 -9.39
CA ASN A 83 -4.99 -3.01 -9.83
C ASN A 83 -5.86 -3.22 -8.60
N ALA A 84 -6.83 -2.34 -8.39
CA ALA A 84 -7.75 -2.37 -7.27
C ALA A 84 -9.13 -2.79 -7.80
N SER A 85 -9.52 -4.04 -7.56
CA SER A 85 -10.77 -4.62 -8.04
C SER A 85 -11.55 -5.28 -6.90
N ALA A 86 -12.85 -5.01 -6.83
CA ALA A 86 -13.73 -5.51 -5.78
C ALA A 86 -15.20 -5.48 -6.21
N THR A 87 -16.02 -6.33 -5.60
CA THR A 87 -17.47 -6.13 -5.57
C THR A 87 -17.83 -5.44 -4.26
N VAL A 88 -18.38 -4.21 -4.36
CA VAL A 88 -18.76 -3.38 -3.22
C VAL A 88 -20.27 -3.50 -2.99
N GLU A 89 -20.67 -3.88 -1.79
CA GLU A 89 -22.06 -3.87 -1.34
C GLU A 89 -22.42 -2.48 -0.82
N VAL A 90 -23.51 -1.91 -1.30
CA VAL A 90 -23.96 -0.56 -0.96
C VAL A 90 -25.43 -0.56 -0.58
N SER A 91 -25.77 0.10 0.55
CA SER A 91 -27.16 0.35 0.93
C SER A 91 -27.58 1.79 0.64
N ALA A 92 -28.70 1.93 -0.09
CA ALA A 92 -29.31 3.20 -0.48
C ALA A 92 -30.85 3.13 -0.41
N GLY A 93 -31.38 2.52 0.67
CA GLY A 93 -32.81 2.18 0.82
C GLY A 93 -33.21 0.85 0.16
N GLN A 94 -32.35 0.33 -0.72
CA GLN A 94 -32.22 -1.05 -1.14
C GLN A 94 -30.70 -1.36 -1.22
N ASP A 95 -30.35 -2.64 -1.19
CA ASP A 95 -28.95 -3.08 -1.24
C ASP A 95 -28.55 -3.45 -2.68
N PHE A 96 -27.35 -3.04 -3.08
CA PHE A 96 -26.82 -3.20 -4.43
C PHE A 96 -25.37 -3.70 -4.39
N GLU A 97 -25.03 -4.66 -5.25
CA GLU A 97 -23.64 -5.07 -5.52
C GLU A 97 -23.08 -4.30 -6.72
N ILE A 98 -21.85 -3.82 -6.62
CA ILE A 98 -21.26 -2.89 -7.58
C ILE A 98 -19.82 -3.26 -7.88
N PRO A 99 -19.46 -3.53 -9.15
CA PRO A 99 -18.07 -3.74 -9.52
C PRO A 99 -17.30 -2.42 -9.42
N TYR A 100 -16.40 -2.35 -8.45
CA TYR A 100 -15.34 -1.35 -8.42
C TYR A 100 -14.11 -1.94 -9.11
N SER A 101 -13.56 -1.21 -10.07
CA SER A 101 -12.29 -1.59 -10.70
C SER A 101 -11.55 -0.33 -11.12
N GLN A 102 -10.32 -0.18 -10.65
CA GLN A 102 -9.38 0.88 -11.03
C GLN A 102 -8.01 0.23 -11.22
N SER A 103 -7.36 0.50 -12.35
CA SER A 103 -6.00 0.00 -12.62
C SER A 103 -5.23 1.03 -13.43
N GLY A 104 -3.94 1.15 -13.18
CA GLY A 104 -3.12 2.15 -13.82
C GLY A 104 -1.65 2.04 -13.45
N GLN A 105 -0.83 2.78 -14.19
CA GLN A 105 0.61 2.89 -13.98
C GLN A 105 1.01 4.36 -14.14
N GLY A 106 1.83 4.85 -13.22
CA GLY A 106 2.26 6.24 -13.19
C GLY A 106 3.46 6.47 -12.28
N THR A 107 3.67 7.72 -11.90
CA THR A 107 4.64 8.08 -10.86
C THR A 107 3.92 8.42 -9.56
N TRP A 108 4.60 8.27 -8.43
CA TRP A 108 4.08 8.69 -7.13
C TRP A 108 5.04 9.63 -6.41
N VAL A 109 4.48 10.50 -5.58
CA VAL A 109 5.24 11.37 -4.69
C VAL A 109 4.57 11.40 -3.33
N LEU A 110 5.27 10.92 -2.31
CA LEU A 110 4.87 11.10 -0.91
C LEU A 110 5.06 12.58 -0.52
N LYS A 111 4.10 13.11 0.24
CA LYS A 111 4.17 14.42 0.88
C LYS A 111 3.97 14.20 2.37
N GLY A 112 5.03 14.41 3.15
CA GLY A 112 5.01 14.21 4.60
C GLY A 112 4.69 12.76 4.95
N ARG A 113 3.68 12.57 5.81
CA ARG A 113 3.14 11.26 6.21
C ARG A 113 1.61 11.22 6.03
N ASP A 114 1.03 12.20 5.36
CA ASP A 114 -0.40 12.48 5.29
C ASP A 114 -0.98 12.44 3.87
N SER A 115 -0.16 12.47 2.81
CA SER A 115 -0.69 12.29 1.44
C SER A 115 0.29 11.72 0.42
N ILE A 116 -0.25 10.91 -0.51
CA ILE A 116 0.42 10.43 -1.72
C ILE A 116 -0.21 11.17 -2.91
N ILE A 117 0.61 11.61 -3.85
CA ILE A 117 0.16 12.13 -5.15
C ILE A 117 0.58 11.11 -6.20
N VAL A 118 -0.38 10.48 -6.87
CA VAL A 118 -0.17 9.61 -8.03
C VAL A 118 -0.39 10.43 -9.29
N THR A 119 0.50 10.30 -10.28
CA THR A 119 0.45 11.03 -11.56
C THR A 119 0.47 10.07 -12.73
N GLU A 120 -0.59 10.11 -13.55
CA GLU A 120 -0.82 9.17 -14.65
C GLU A 120 -1.15 9.96 -15.91
N GLN A 121 -0.36 9.80 -16.97
CA GLN A 121 -0.52 10.50 -18.26
C GLN A 121 -0.61 12.05 -18.17
N GLY A 122 -0.21 12.63 -17.03
CA GLY A 122 -0.28 14.08 -16.75
C GLY A 122 -1.44 14.50 -15.84
N GLU A 123 -2.38 13.60 -15.51
CA GLU A 123 -3.42 13.82 -14.51
C GLU A 123 -2.93 13.38 -13.12
N THR A 124 -3.40 14.05 -12.06
CA THR A 124 -2.93 13.80 -10.68
C THR A 124 -4.07 13.39 -9.75
N THR A 125 -3.99 12.21 -9.17
CA THR A 125 -4.87 11.75 -8.09
C THR A 125 -4.19 11.94 -6.74
N ARG A 126 -4.85 12.62 -5.80
CA ARG A 126 -4.36 12.76 -4.42
C ARG A 126 -5.07 11.79 -3.50
N TYR A 127 -4.28 10.96 -2.82
CA TYR A 127 -4.70 10.12 -1.72
C TYR A 127 -4.26 10.76 -0.41
N GLY A 128 -5.17 10.93 0.55
CA GLY A 128 -4.84 11.22 1.94
C GLY A 128 -4.57 9.92 2.69
N ILE A 129 -3.51 9.88 3.49
CA ILE A 129 -3.19 8.75 4.37
C ILE A 129 -3.91 8.99 5.69
N LEU A 130 -4.93 8.18 6.02
CA LEU A 130 -5.68 8.32 7.28
C LEU A 130 -4.96 7.67 8.46
N GLY A 131 -4.19 6.63 8.18
CA GLY A 131 -3.41 5.87 9.13
C GLY A 131 -2.44 4.96 8.40
N TRP A 132 -1.24 4.79 8.96
CA TRP A 132 -0.19 3.99 8.33
C TRP A 132 0.81 3.42 9.37
N THR A 133 1.04 2.12 9.23
CA THR A 133 2.04 1.29 9.93
C THR A 133 2.80 0.44 8.91
N ASP A 134 3.83 -0.27 9.36
CA ASP A 134 4.70 -1.08 8.49
C ASP A 134 3.96 -2.16 7.68
N THR A 135 2.76 -2.57 8.09
CA THR A 135 1.96 -3.65 7.47
C THR A 135 0.55 -3.23 7.05
N ARG A 136 0.10 -2.00 7.35
CA ARG A 136 -1.25 -1.51 6.99
C ARG A 136 -1.25 -0.02 6.67
N MET A 137 -1.91 0.37 5.58
CA MET A 137 -2.16 1.76 5.22
C MET A 137 -3.63 1.96 4.81
N ILE A 138 -4.19 3.13 5.10
CA ILE A 138 -5.55 3.51 4.69
C ILE A 138 -5.48 4.75 3.81
N LEU A 139 -5.85 4.59 2.53
CA LEU A 139 -5.80 5.63 1.50
C LEU A 139 -7.20 6.16 1.19
N ARG A 140 -7.44 7.45 1.49
CA ARG A 140 -8.69 8.16 1.16
C ARG A 140 -8.52 9.01 -0.10
N SER A 141 -9.41 8.88 -1.07
CA SER A 141 -9.47 9.76 -2.25
C SER A 141 -10.91 10.13 -2.60
N ASN A 142 -11.09 11.14 -3.46
CA ASN A 142 -12.37 11.40 -4.12
C ASN A 142 -12.24 10.91 -5.57
N GLN A 143 -13.04 9.93 -5.94
CA GLN A 143 -12.98 9.26 -7.25
C GLN A 143 -14.32 9.34 -7.98
N SER A 144 -14.26 9.23 -9.31
CA SER A 144 -15.43 9.17 -10.17
C SER A 144 -15.74 7.72 -10.53
N ILE A 145 -16.66 7.09 -9.81
CA ILE A 145 -17.00 5.67 -9.96
C ILE A 145 -18.29 5.48 -10.77
N ASN A 146 -18.43 4.32 -11.43
CA ASN A 146 -19.64 3.97 -12.19
C ASN A 146 -20.58 3.11 -11.35
N PHE A 147 -21.74 3.65 -11.01
CA PHE A 147 -22.77 3.03 -10.19
C PHE A 147 -24.00 2.75 -11.06
N GLY A 148 -24.19 1.50 -11.49
CA GLY A 148 -25.37 1.11 -12.29
C GLY A 148 -25.52 1.86 -13.63
N GLY A 149 -24.42 2.36 -14.22
CA GLY A 149 -24.42 3.18 -15.42
C GLY A 149 -24.41 4.69 -15.15
N GLN A 150 -24.53 5.13 -13.89
CA GLN A 150 -24.37 6.54 -13.50
C GLN A 150 -22.94 6.78 -12.99
N GLN A 151 -22.25 7.76 -13.58
CA GLN A 151 -20.97 8.23 -13.04
C GLN A 151 -21.21 9.16 -11.85
N ILE A 152 -20.63 8.82 -10.70
CA ILE A 152 -20.79 9.55 -9.43
C ILE A 152 -19.44 9.90 -8.81
N ASN A 153 -19.41 11.01 -8.08
CA ASN A 153 -18.27 11.34 -7.24
C ASN A 153 -18.47 10.69 -5.86
N ALA A 154 -17.56 9.79 -5.50
CA ALA A 154 -17.54 9.10 -4.22
C ALA A 154 -16.25 9.42 -3.47
N GLN A 155 -16.33 9.47 -2.14
CA GLN A 155 -15.16 9.31 -1.28
C GLN A 155 -14.88 7.82 -1.14
N VAL A 156 -13.68 7.40 -1.49
CA VAL A 156 -13.23 6.01 -1.45
C VAL A 156 -12.09 5.90 -0.45
N GLU A 157 -12.16 4.90 0.43
CA GLU A 157 -11.14 4.53 1.40
C GLU A 157 -10.67 3.10 1.13
N ALA A 158 -9.44 2.95 0.65
CA ALA A 158 -8.83 1.65 0.40
C ALA A 158 -7.90 1.27 1.56
N VAL A 159 -8.10 0.09 2.15
CA VAL A 159 -7.19 -0.50 3.14
C VAL A 159 -6.25 -1.45 2.43
N ILE A 160 -4.96 -1.17 2.52
CA ILE A 160 -3.91 -1.95 1.86
C ILE A 160 -2.94 -2.51 2.91
N GLU A 161 -2.58 -3.79 2.78
CA GLU A 161 -1.78 -4.52 3.76
C GLU A 161 -0.70 -5.40 3.11
N ARG A 162 0.38 -5.69 3.84
CA ARG A 162 1.52 -6.52 3.37
C ARG A 162 2.11 -7.37 4.50
#